data_AF-A0A7V3CZC2-F1
#
_entry.id   AF-A0A7V3CZC2-F1
#
_cell.length_a   1.000
_cell.length_b   1.000
_cell.length_c   1.000
_cell.angle_alpha   90.00
_cell.angle_beta   90.00
_cell.angle_gamma   90.00
#
_symmetry.space_group_name_H-M   'P 1'
#
loop_
_entity.id
_entity.type
_entity.pdbx_description
1 polymer ?
#
loop_
_entity_poly.entity_id
_entity_poly.type
_entity_poly.pdbx_seq_one_letter_code
_entity_poly.pdbx_strand_id
1 'polypeptide(L)'
;MDKQNKPNKIIIDKQMQQNINTQTNIEKQLNLNNYNFKLLAFGKEDMTHLADEVCKRILNKGFKSVPALVEYVHFNKNKPENHNVYISNMQNNYVLIFDGENWKLKERNEILQQLTDDKTNILAEKFDEMIDRLDEQTIKKFRRFLDQKDDDEVISGIKNDLKLMLYNNKKIPEKTRNLLDSNNENPKMVCIDQ
;
A
#
# COMPACT_ATOMS: atom_id res chain seq x y z
N MET A 1 -12.43 46.72 -63.60
CA MET A 1 -12.63 45.31 -64.03
C MET A 1 -11.22 44.83 -64.32
N ASP A 2 -10.55 44.01 -63.51
CA ASP A 2 -10.98 42.71 -62.98
C ASP A 2 -10.35 42.38 -61.62
N LYS A 3 -11.10 41.64 -60.80
CA LYS A 3 -10.61 40.96 -59.59
C LYS A 3 -10.40 39.47 -59.93
N GLN A 4 -9.19 38.96 -59.79
CA GLN A 4 -8.91 37.53 -59.55
C GLN A 4 -8.19 37.46 -58.19
N ASN A 5 -8.84 36.99 -57.12
CA ASN A 5 -9.09 35.60 -56.71
C ASN A 5 -7.87 34.90 -56.07
N LYS A 6 -7.77 35.01 -54.72
CA LYS A 6 -7.57 33.88 -53.76
C LYS A 6 -7.38 34.40 -52.33
N PRO A 7 -8.26 34.01 -51.40
CA PRO A 7 -7.77 33.49 -50.12
C PRO A 7 -8.58 32.26 -49.72
N ASN A 8 -7.94 31.09 -49.58
CA ASN A 8 -8.47 30.00 -48.75
C ASN A 8 -7.47 28.83 -48.66
N LYS A 9 -6.37 29.03 -47.93
CA LYS A 9 -5.54 27.89 -47.48
C LYS A 9 -5.03 28.01 -46.04
N ILE A 10 -5.38 29.07 -45.30
CA ILE A 10 -4.81 29.35 -43.97
C ILE A 10 -5.80 29.12 -42.81
N ILE A 11 -7.09 28.86 -43.11
CA ILE A 11 -8.13 28.79 -42.06
C ILE A 11 -8.38 27.35 -41.56
N ILE A 12 -8.01 26.32 -42.32
CA ILE A 12 -8.37 24.93 -41.98
C ILE A 12 -7.45 24.33 -40.89
N ASP A 13 -6.20 24.79 -40.76
CA ASP A 13 -5.25 24.20 -39.81
C ASP A 13 -5.44 24.65 -38.35
N LYS A 14 -6.24 25.70 -38.09
CA LYS A 14 -6.50 26.17 -36.72
C LYS A 14 -7.70 25.50 -36.03
N GLN A 15 -8.54 24.77 -36.77
CA GLN A 15 -9.72 24.10 -36.20
C GLN A 15 -9.49 22.62 -35.86
N MET A 16 -8.36 22.01 -36.27
CA MET A 16 -8.01 20.65 -35.86
C MET A 16 -7.21 20.56 -34.54
N GLN A 17 -6.80 21.69 -33.95
CA GLN A 17 -6.05 21.72 -32.68
C GLN A 17 -6.90 21.92 -31.43
N GLN A 18 -8.22 22.10 -31.53
CA GLN A 18 -9.10 22.31 -30.36
C GLN A 18 -9.91 21.08 -29.93
N ASN A 19 -9.78 19.93 -30.61
CA ASN A 19 -10.56 18.72 -30.29
C ASN A 19 -9.73 17.52 -29.75
N ILE A 20 -8.52 17.75 -29.23
CA ILE A 20 -7.67 16.69 -28.65
C ILE A 20 -7.58 16.78 -27.11
N ASN A 21 -8.17 17.80 -26.47
CA ASN A 21 -8.06 18.01 -25.02
C ASN A 21 -9.26 17.55 -24.17
N THR A 22 -10.16 16.74 -24.72
CA THR A 22 -11.28 16.14 -23.96
C THR A 22 -11.17 14.63 -23.78
N GLN A 23 -10.04 14.03 -24.13
CA GLN A 23 -9.83 12.58 -24.10
C GLN A 23 -8.84 12.10 -23.01
N THR A 24 -8.65 12.90 -21.96
CA THR A 24 -7.64 12.65 -20.91
C THR A 24 -8.18 12.72 -19.47
N ASN A 25 -9.45 12.39 -19.25
CA ASN A 25 -9.99 12.17 -17.90
C ASN A 25 -10.92 10.95 -17.79
N ILE A 26 -10.79 9.98 -18.69
CA ILE A 26 -11.34 8.62 -18.49
C ILE A 26 -10.28 7.75 -17.80
N GLU A 27 -9.54 8.33 -16.85
CA GLU A 27 -8.87 7.51 -15.84
C GLU A 27 -9.95 7.01 -14.90
N LYS A 28 -10.45 5.80 -15.19
CA LYS A 28 -11.05 4.89 -14.20
C LYS A 28 -11.81 5.65 -13.09
N GLN A 29 -12.95 6.22 -13.45
CA GLN A 29 -14.05 6.33 -12.51
C GLN A 29 -14.51 4.89 -12.22
N LEU A 30 -13.66 4.14 -11.51
CA LEU A 30 -13.99 2.86 -10.92
C LEU A 30 -15.22 3.15 -10.08
N ASN A 31 -16.32 2.49 -10.42
CA ASN A 31 -17.57 2.46 -9.68
C ASN A 31 -17.29 2.59 -8.17
N LEU A 32 -17.46 3.80 -7.66
CA LEU A 32 -17.16 4.19 -6.28
C LEU A 32 -18.22 3.70 -5.29
N ASN A 33 -19.21 2.95 -5.78
CA ASN A 33 -20.38 2.55 -5.03
C ASN A 33 -20.30 1.03 -4.80
N ASN A 34 -19.93 0.62 -3.58
CA ASN A 34 -20.06 -0.72 -2.96
C ASN A 34 -18.77 -1.41 -2.47
N TYR A 35 -17.77 -0.68 -1.98
CA TYR A 35 -16.75 -1.30 -1.12
C TYR A 35 -17.20 -1.28 0.34
N ASN A 36 -17.93 -2.33 0.74
CA ASN A 36 -18.34 -2.55 2.14
C ASN A 36 -17.21 -3.24 2.92
N PHE A 37 -16.14 -2.50 3.22
CA PHE A 37 -15.11 -2.99 4.15
C PHE A 37 -14.91 -1.97 5.28
N LYS A 38 -14.46 -2.47 6.43
CA LYS A 38 -14.04 -1.66 7.56
C LYS A 38 -12.52 -1.68 7.62
N LEU A 39 -11.90 -0.51 7.72
CA LEU A 39 -10.46 -0.40 7.95
C LEU A 39 -10.11 -0.95 9.34
N LEU A 40 -9.10 -1.80 9.42
CA LEU A 40 -8.61 -2.38 10.66
C LEU A 40 -7.51 -1.49 11.27
N ALA A 41 -7.53 -1.38 12.59
CA ALA A 41 -6.51 -0.65 13.32
C ALA A 41 -5.11 -1.25 13.05
N PHE A 42 -4.10 -0.39 13.06
CA PHE A 42 -2.70 -0.80 13.02
C PHE A 42 -2.39 -1.74 14.20
N GLY A 43 -1.75 -2.88 13.91
CA GLY A 43 -1.50 -3.97 14.84
C GLY A 43 -2.68 -4.94 15.02
N LYS A 44 -3.77 -4.76 14.26
CA LYS A 44 -4.97 -5.63 14.27
C LYS A 44 -5.32 -6.11 12.86
N GLU A 45 -4.32 -6.25 12.00
CA GLU A 45 -4.49 -6.67 10.61
C GLU A 45 -5.11 -8.06 10.50
N ASP A 46 -5.95 -8.27 9.49
CA ASP A 46 -6.37 -9.60 9.09
C ASP A 46 -5.18 -10.35 8.48
N MET A 47 -4.75 -11.43 9.12
CA MET A 47 -3.65 -12.31 8.64
C MET A 47 -4.16 -13.62 8.04
N THR A 48 -5.48 -13.86 8.01
CA THR A 48 -6.06 -15.15 7.58
C THR A 48 -5.77 -15.50 6.12
N HIS A 49 -5.45 -14.49 5.31
CA HIS A 49 -5.13 -14.65 3.89
C HIS A 49 -3.67 -15.05 3.64
N LEU A 50 -2.84 -15.13 4.68
CA LEU A 50 -1.44 -15.55 4.58
C LEU A 50 -1.35 -17.07 4.41
N ALA A 51 -1.51 -17.54 3.17
CA ALA A 51 -1.41 -18.95 2.84
C ALA A 51 0.03 -19.48 2.95
N ASP A 52 0.18 -20.78 3.25
CA ASP A 52 1.47 -21.46 3.40
C ASP A 52 2.45 -21.18 2.23
N GLU A 53 1.98 -21.24 0.99
CA GLU A 53 2.84 -20.97 -0.18
C GLU A 53 3.35 -19.52 -0.22
N VAL A 54 2.58 -18.57 0.32
CA VAL A 54 3.03 -17.19 0.48
C VAL A 54 4.08 -17.13 1.58
N CYS A 55 3.84 -17.76 2.74
CA CYS A 55 4.80 -17.85 3.84
C CYS A 55 6.14 -18.40 3.37
N LYS A 56 6.17 -19.53 2.64
CA LYS A 56 7.39 -20.14 2.11
C LYS A 56 8.22 -19.14 1.29
N ARG A 57 7.56 -18.40 0.39
CA ARG A 57 8.22 -17.38 -0.44
C ARG A 57 8.76 -16.21 0.38
N ILE A 58 8.06 -15.83 1.45
CA ILE A 58 8.51 -14.76 2.35
C ILE A 58 9.72 -15.24 3.15
N LEU A 59 9.67 -16.41 3.79
CA LEU A 59 10.76 -16.99 4.58
C LEU A 59 12.05 -17.17 3.74
N ASN A 60 11.92 -17.56 2.46
CA ASN A 60 13.06 -17.69 1.55
C ASN A 60 13.79 -16.36 1.26
N LYS A 61 13.26 -15.22 1.70
CA LYS A 61 13.93 -13.92 1.59
C LYS A 61 14.93 -13.65 2.71
N GLY A 62 15.00 -14.49 3.76
CA GLY A 62 15.96 -14.32 4.87
C GLY A 62 15.83 -12.94 5.52
N PHE A 63 16.89 -12.13 5.49
CA PHE A 63 16.89 -10.76 6.04
C PHE A 63 15.83 -9.81 5.44
N LYS A 64 15.30 -10.11 4.25
CA LYS A 64 14.23 -9.31 3.62
C LYS A 64 12.82 -9.88 3.89
N SER A 65 12.69 -10.88 4.78
CA SER A 65 11.40 -11.51 5.09
C SER A 65 10.44 -10.54 5.79
N VAL A 66 10.94 -9.77 6.76
CA VAL A 66 10.13 -8.78 7.50
C VAL A 66 9.56 -7.70 6.58
N PRO A 67 10.36 -6.96 5.77
CA PRO A 67 9.81 -6.02 4.80
C PRO A 67 8.81 -6.63 3.83
N ALA A 68 9.07 -7.86 3.37
CA ALA A 68 8.18 -8.55 2.45
C ALA A 68 6.83 -8.93 3.09
N LEU A 69 6.82 -9.32 4.38
CA LEU A 69 5.58 -9.58 5.09
C LEU A 69 4.79 -8.28 5.31
N VAL A 70 5.45 -7.18 5.70
CA VAL A 70 4.78 -5.88 5.85
C VAL A 70 4.17 -5.42 4.53
N GLU A 71 4.90 -5.55 3.42
CA GLU A 71 4.40 -5.23 2.08
C GLU A 71 3.15 -6.06 1.73
N TYR A 72 3.22 -7.38 1.97
CA TYR A 72 2.11 -8.29 1.68
C TYR A 72 0.86 -8.00 2.52
N VAL A 73 1.03 -7.59 3.78
CA VAL A 73 -0.10 -7.37 4.70
C VAL A 73 -0.73 -5.99 4.48
N HIS A 74 0.07 -4.93 4.47
CA HIS A 74 -0.43 -3.55 4.55
C HIS A 74 -0.63 -2.89 3.18
N PHE A 75 -0.06 -3.46 2.11
CA PHE A 75 -0.07 -2.86 0.76
C PHE A 75 -0.66 -3.79 -0.30
N ASN A 76 -1.35 -4.84 0.12
CA ASN A 76 -2.06 -5.73 -0.79
C ASN A 76 -3.38 -5.12 -1.24
N LYS A 77 -3.43 -4.71 -2.52
CA LYS A 77 -4.59 -4.07 -3.16
C LYS A 77 -5.91 -4.84 -3.03
N ASN A 78 -5.86 -6.15 -2.80
CA ASN A 78 -7.05 -7.00 -2.63
C ASN A 78 -7.54 -7.06 -1.18
N LYS A 79 -6.82 -6.41 -0.26
CA LYS A 79 -7.03 -6.41 1.19
C LYS A 79 -7.05 -4.98 1.74
N PRO A 80 -7.98 -4.12 1.26
CA PRO A 80 -8.06 -2.73 1.68
C PRO A 80 -8.33 -2.54 3.17
N GLU A 81 -8.87 -3.55 3.86
CA GLU A 81 -9.04 -3.57 5.31
C GLU A 81 -7.72 -3.41 6.09
N ASN A 82 -6.58 -3.78 5.52
CA ASN A 82 -5.26 -3.69 6.16
C ASN A 82 -4.44 -2.46 5.73
N HIS A 83 -4.98 -1.59 4.87
CA HIS A 83 -4.28 -0.41 4.37
C HIS A 83 -4.21 0.72 5.41
N ASN A 84 -3.53 0.47 6.53
CA ASN A 84 -3.65 1.22 7.77
C ASN A 84 -2.35 1.92 8.22
N VAL A 85 -1.29 1.91 7.39
CA VAL A 85 0.00 2.54 7.71
C VAL A 85 0.72 3.03 6.46
N TYR A 86 1.30 4.24 6.49
CA TYR A 86 2.22 4.73 5.46
C TYR A 86 3.02 5.96 5.89
N ILE A 87 4.10 6.26 5.18
CA ILE A 87 4.85 7.52 5.35
C ILE A 87 4.36 8.53 4.30
N SER A 88 3.77 9.64 4.76
CA SER A 88 3.29 10.71 3.88
C SER A 88 4.43 11.56 3.30
N ASN A 89 5.42 11.88 4.14
CA ASN A 89 6.59 12.69 3.81
C ASN A 89 7.87 12.07 4.37
N MET A 90 8.88 11.91 3.52
CA MET A 90 10.17 11.30 3.85
C MET A 90 11.02 12.16 4.81
N GLN A 91 10.87 13.49 4.74
CA GLN A 91 11.66 14.46 5.53
C GLN A 91 11.25 14.49 7.00
N ASN A 92 9.97 14.30 7.30
CA ASN A 92 9.44 14.37 8.67
C ASN A 92 9.75 13.08 9.43
N ASN A 93 9.76 13.08 10.76
CA ASN A 93 9.99 11.88 11.57
C ASN A 93 8.72 11.10 11.92
N TYR A 94 7.65 11.27 11.15
CA TYR A 94 6.35 10.67 11.46
C TYR A 94 5.90 9.65 10.42
N VAL A 95 5.12 8.69 10.88
CA VAL A 95 4.34 7.73 10.09
C VAL A 95 2.87 7.98 10.39
N LEU A 96 2.01 7.87 9.37
CA LEU A 96 0.57 7.93 9.57
C LEU A 96 0.03 6.50 9.76
N ILE A 97 -0.67 6.26 10.86
CA ILE A 97 -1.35 5.00 11.14
C ILE A 97 -2.85 5.23 11.35
N PHE A 98 -3.67 4.20 11.14
CA PHE A 98 -5.07 4.21 11.56
C PHE A 98 -5.20 3.50 12.91
N ASP A 99 -5.77 4.17 13.92
CA ASP A 99 -5.89 3.62 15.29
C ASP A 99 -7.18 2.79 15.52
N GLY A 100 -8.03 2.68 14.50
CA GLY A 100 -9.35 2.06 14.57
C GLY A 100 -10.50 3.05 14.47
N GLU A 101 -10.22 4.33 14.71
CA GLU A 101 -11.19 5.42 14.60
C GLU A 101 -10.68 6.53 13.66
N ASN A 102 -9.41 6.91 13.80
CA ASN A 102 -8.82 8.07 13.14
C ASN A 102 -7.41 7.76 12.63
N TRP A 103 -6.99 8.53 11.62
CA TRP A 103 -5.60 8.56 11.20
C TRP A 103 -4.77 9.44 12.15
N LYS A 104 -3.71 8.88 12.73
CA LYS A 104 -2.81 9.55 13.68
C LYS A 104 -1.38 9.56 13.19
N LEU A 105 -0.66 10.65 13.45
CA LEU A 105 0.79 10.69 13.31
C LEU A 105 1.43 10.01 14.53
N LYS A 106 2.41 9.16 14.27
CA LYS A 106 3.21 8.47 15.28
C LYS A 106 4.69 8.59 14.94
N GLU A 107 5.54 8.49 15.97
CA GLU A 107 6.99 8.53 15.79
C GLU A 107 7.45 7.40 14.87
N ARG A 108 8.21 7.75 13.83
CA ARG A 108 8.62 6.79 12.80
C ARG A 108 9.41 5.64 13.39
N ASN A 109 10.36 5.95 14.27
CA ASN A 109 11.23 4.92 14.85
C ASN A 109 10.45 3.92 15.69
N GLU A 110 9.42 4.37 16.41
CA GLU A 110 8.50 3.52 17.18
C GLU A 110 7.75 2.56 16.25
N ILE A 111 7.11 3.09 15.20
CA ILE A 111 6.35 2.27 14.25
C ILE A 111 7.25 1.30 13.48
N LEU A 112 8.45 1.71 13.07
CA LEU A 112 9.39 0.84 12.38
C LEU A 112 9.95 -0.25 13.31
N GLN A 113 10.13 0.03 14.60
CA GLN A 113 10.52 -0.97 15.59
C GLN A 113 9.38 -1.98 15.79
N GLN A 114 8.16 -1.49 16.03
CA GLN A 114 6.99 -2.34 16.21
C GLN A 114 6.75 -3.26 15.00
N LEU A 115 6.82 -2.72 13.78
CA LEU A 115 6.71 -3.52 12.56
C LEU A 115 7.79 -4.60 12.46
N THR A 116 9.02 -4.28 12.87
CA THR A 116 10.13 -5.24 12.88
C THR A 116 9.85 -6.37 13.86
N ASP A 117 9.48 -6.03 15.10
CA ASP A 117 9.29 -7.00 16.17
C ASP A 117 8.08 -7.89 15.93
N ASP A 118 6.91 -7.29 15.68
CA ASP A 118 5.65 -8.01 15.48
C ASP A 118 5.76 -9.00 14.32
N LYS A 119 6.35 -8.56 13.19
CA LYS A 119 6.46 -9.41 12.00
C LYS A 119 7.58 -10.43 12.12
N THR A 120 8.65 -10.14 12.86
CA THR A 120 9.67 -11.16 13.18
C THR A 120 9.07 -12.30 14.00
N ASN A 121 8.27 -11.98 15.02
CA ASN A 121 7.59 -12.98 15.86
C ASN A 121 6.65 -13.86 15.04
N ILE A 122 5.79 -13.26 14.20
CA ILE A 122 4.88 -14.01 13.32
C ILE A 122 5.65 -14.92 12.36
N LEU A 123 6.76 -14.44 11.79
CA LEU A 123 7.56 -15.25 10.87
C LEU A 123 8.30 -16.38 11.59
N ALA A 124 8.74 -16.17 12.83
CA ALA A 124 9.37 -17.22 13.65
C ALA A 124 8.37 -18.33 13.98
N GLU A 125 7.15 -17.98 14.42
CA GLU A 125 6.08 -18.94 14.67
C GLU A 125 5.74 -19.74 13.41
N LYS A 126 5.58 -19.06 12.26
CA LYS A 126 5.30 -19.73 10.97
C LYS A 126 6.46 -20.60 10.51
N PHE A 127 7.69 -20.21 10.79
CA PHE A 127 8.86 -21.01 10.47
C PHE A 127 8.85 -22.32 11.26
N ASP A 128 8.62 -22.26 12.56
CA ASP A 128 8.56 -23.44 13.43
C ASP A 128 7.42 -24.39 13.04
N GLU A 129 6.23 -23.86 12.71
CA GLU A 129 5.08 -24.64 12.23
C GLU A 129 5.31 -25.33 10.88
N MET A 130 6.21 -24.79 10.06
CA MET A 130 6.36 -25.19 8.66
C MET A 130 7.70 -25.85 8.36
N ILE A 131 8.65 -25.89 9.30
CA ILE A 131 10.06 -26.21 9.03
C ILE A 131 10.26 -27.52 8.27
N ASP A 132 9.47 -28.56 8.57
CA ASP A 132 9.53 -29.88 7.92
C ASP A 132 9.04 -29.88 6.47
N ARG A 133 8.39 -28.80 6.03
CA ARG A 133 7.82 -28.60 4.69
C ARG A 133 8.57 -27.54 3.87
N LEU A 134 9.68 -27.03 4.38
CA LEU A 134 10.54 -26.05 3.73
C LEU A 134 11.72 -26.73 3.03
N ASP A 135 12.17 -26.15 1.92
CA ASP A 135 13.42 -26.56 1.30
C ASP A 135 14.63 -26.10 2.14
N GLU A 136 15.75 -26.83 2.02
CA GLU A 136 16.97 -26.56 2.79
C GLU A 136 17.49 -25.12 2.61
N GLN A 137 17.33 -24.54 1.42
CA GLN A 137 17.80 -23.19 1.15
C GLN A 137 16.97 -22.16 1.94
N THR A 138 15.64 -22.32 1.95
CA THR A 138 14.75 -21.49 2.77
C THR A 138 15.08 -21.61 4.25
N ILE A 139 15.26 -22.84 4.76
CA ILE A 139 15.65 -23.10 6.16
C ILE A 139 16.95 -22.37 6.50
N LYS A 140 17.98 -22.54 5.67
CA LYS A 140 19.30 -21.92 5.89
C LYS A 140 19.24 -20.39 5.90
N LYS A 141 18.53 -19.79 4.95
CA LYS A 141 18.41 -18.33 4.84
C LYS A 141 17.66 -17.74 6.03
N PHE A 142 16.56 -18.37 6.44
CA PHE A 142 15.73 -17.85 7.51
C PHE A 142 16.36 -18.07 8.89
N ARG A 143 17.00 -19.23 9.15
CA ARG A 143 17.80 -19.43 10.37
C ARG A 143 18.89 -18.38 10.53
N ARG A 144 19.64 -18.09 9.46
CA ARG A 144 20.67 -17.04 9.50
C ARG A 144 20.08 -15.67 9.86
N PHE A 145 18.87 -15.37 9.42
CA PHE A 145 18.17 -14.15 9.83
C PHE A 145 17.81 -14.21 11.33
N LEU A 146 17.20 -15.30 11.82
CA LEU A 146 16.85 -15.45 13.23
C LEU A 146 18.07 -15.35 14.16
N ASP A 147 19.20 -15.95 13.77
CA ASP A 147 20.45 -15.90 14.54
C ASP A 147 21.01 -14.47 14.68
N GLN A 148 20.64 -13.56 13.78
CA GLN A 148 21.13 -12.19 13.71
C GLN A 148 20.01 -11.16 13.88
N LYS A 149 18.82 -11.57 14.31
CA LYS A 149 17.63 -10.69 14.35
C LYS A 149 17.78 -9.55 15.38
N ASP A 150 18.63 -9.76 16.39
CA ASP A 150 18.91 -8.81 17.47
C ASP A 150 20.19 -7.98 17.20
N ASP A 151 20.81 -8.15 16.03
CA ASP A 151 21.97 -7.35 15.60
C ASP A 151 21.54 -5.95 15.13
N ASP A 152 22.19 -4.91 15.65
CA ASP A 152 21.83 -3.51 15.39
C ASP A 152 21.93 -3.13 13.90
N GLU A 153 22.91 -3.67 13.16
CA GLU A 153 23.08 -3.40 11.73
C GLU A 153 21.95 -4.05 10.93
N VAL A 154 21.58 -5.28 11.30
CA VAL A 154 20.43 -5.99 10.71
C VAL A 154 19.13 -5.26 10.98
N ILE A 155 18.87 -4.86 12.22
CA ILE A 155 17.67 -4.10 12.61
C ILE A 155 17.62 -2.78 11.84
N SER A 156 18.74 -2.05 11.78
CA SER A 156 18.84 -0.78 11.06
C SER A 156 18.55 -0.96 9.56
N GLY A 157 19.10 -2.02 8.94
CA GLY A 157 18.85 -2.38 7.56
C GLY A 157 17.37 -2.65 7.27
N ILE A 158 16.72 -3.44 8.12
CA ILE A 158 15.28 -3.75 8.01
C ILE A 158 14.45 -2.48 8.17
N LYS A 159 14.74 -1.64 9.17
CA LYS A 159 14.04 -0.37 9.37
C LYS A 159 14.18 0.57 8.17
N ASN A 160 15.36 0.60 7.53
CA ASN A 160 15.57 1.39 6.33
C ASN A 160 14.75 0.86 5.14
N ASP A 161 14.71 -0.45 4.93
CA ASP A 161 13.86 -1.07 3.91
C ASP A 161 12.37 -0.74 4.15
N LEU A 162 11.90 -0.90 5.39
CA LEU A 162 10.54 -0.57 5.77
C LEU A 162 10.23 0.90 5.53
N LYS A 163 11.12 1.82 5.93
CA LYS A 163 10.96 3.26 5.67
C LYS A 163 10.77 3.56 4.19
N LEU A 164 11.61 3.00 3.33
CA LEU A 164 11.50 3.18 1.87
C LEU A 164 10.20 2.59 1.33
N MET A 165 9.86 1.37 1.74
CA MET A 165 8.66 0.66 1.30
C MET A 165 7.36 1.38 1.71
N LEU A 166 7.26 1.82 2.97
CA LEU A 166 6.09 2.56 3.49
C LEU A 166 5.86 3.88 2.74
N TYR A 167 6.92 4.53 2.28
CA TYR A 167 6.81 5.76 1.48
C TYR A 167 6.46 5.46 0.02
N ASN A 168 7.18 4.52 -0.60
CA ASN A 168 7.02 4.21 -2.02
C ASN A 168 5.61 3.67 -2.34
N ASN A 169 5.01 2.91 -1.42
CA ASN A 169 3.69 2.32 -1.58
C ASN A 169 2.53 3.18 -1.05
N LYS A 170 2.80 4.40 -0.54
CA LYS A 170 1.80 5.26 0.15
C LYS A 170 0.52 5.54 -0.63
N LYS A 171 0.58 5.55 -1.97
CA LYS A 171 -0.58 5.78 -2.83
C LYS A 171 -1.67 4.72 -2.67
N ILE A 172 -1.34 3.53 -2.16
CA ILE A 172 -2.30 2.45 -1.91
C ILE A 172 -3.21 2.81 -0.72
N PRO A 173 -2.69 3.02 0.51
CA PRO A 173 -3.52 3.45 1.63
C PRO A 173 -4.12 4.84 1.48
N GLU A 174 -3.46 5.78 0.80
CA GLU A 174 -4.04 7.10 0.49
C GLU A 174 -5.34 6.98 -0.33
N LYS A 175 -5.35 6.10 -1.33
CA LYS A 175 -6.57 5.83 -2.11
C LYS A 175 -7.65 5.24 -1.24
N THR A 176 -7.34 4.21 -0.44
CA THR A 176 -8.30 3.58 0.47
C THR A 176 -8.92 4.59 1.44
N ARG A 177 -8.10 5.47 2.01
CA ARG A 177 -8.57 6.55 2.89
C ARG A 177 -9.52 7.50 2.17
N ASN A 178 -9.14 8.01 0.99
CA ASN A 178 -9.98 8.94 0.24
C ASN A 178 -11.35 8.34 -0.15
N LEU A 179 -11.39 7.03 -0.43
CA LEU A 179 -12.64 6.31 -0.69
C LEU A 179 -13.56 6.30 0.54
N LEU A 180 -13.01 6.10 1.73
CA LEU A 180 -13.77 6.10 2.99
C LEU A 180 -14.29 7.50 3.33
N ASP A 181 -13.45 8.53 3.17
CA ASP A 181 -13.83 9.92 3.43
C ASP A 181 -14.97 10.36 2.49
N SER A 182 -14.90 10.00 1.20
CA SER A 182 -15.96 10.30 0.21
C SER A 182 -17.31 9.64 0.54
N ASN A 183 -17.29 8.43 1.12
CA ASN A 183 -18.49 7.71 1.53
C ASN A 183 -19.13 8.31 2.79
N ASN A 184 -18.31 8.89 3.69
CA ASN A 184 -18.79 9.55 4.90
C ASN A 184 -19.41 10.93 4.61
N GLU A 185 -18.93 11.64 3.57
CA GLU A 185 -19.48 12.94 3.13
C GLU A 185 -20.76 12.82 2.30
N ASN A 186 -21.02 11.68 1.67
CA ASN A 186 -22.28 11.34 0.99
C ASN A 186 -23.01 10.18 1.69
N PRO A 187 -23.45 10.34 2.95
CA PRO A 187 -24.40 9.40 3.51
C PRO A 187 -25.66 9.58 2.69
N LYS A 188 -26.01 8.61 1.83
CA LYS A 188 -27.30 8.62 1.12
C LYS A 188 -28.36 9.04 2.14
N MET A 189 -29.12 10.10 1.83
CA MET A 189 -30.45 10.31 2.42
C MET A 189 -31.19 8.99 2.20
N VAL A 190 -31.19 8.13 3.22
CA VAL A 190 -32.21 7.10 3.35
C VAL A 190 -33.41 7.81 3.95
N CYS A 191 -33.98 8.73 3.16
CA CYS A 191 -35.41 8.94 3.21
C CYS A 191 -35.98 7.75 2.44
N ILE A 192 -36.45 6.75 3.18
CA ILE A 192 -37.62 6.03 2.73
C ILE A 192 -38.66 6.31 3.80
N ASP A 193 -39.54 7.21 3.41
CA ASP A 193 -40.74 7.63 4.10
C ASP A 193 -41.68 6.45 4.35
N GLN A 194 -42.37 6.53 5.50
CA GLN A 194 -43.67 5.95 5.88
C GLN A 194 -43.88 4.43 5.79
#